data_AF-A0A8S9JCZ6-F1
#
_entry.id   AF-A0A8S9JCZ6-F1
#
_cell.length_a   1.000
_cell.length_b   1.000
_cell.length_c   1.000
_cell.angle_alpha   90.00
_cell.angle_beta   90.00
_cell.angle_gamma   90.00
#
_symmetry.space_group_name_H-M   'P 1'
#
loop_
_entity.id
_entity.type
_entity.pdbx_description
1 polymer ?
#
loop_
_entity_poly.entity_id
_entity_poly.type
_entity_poly.pdbx_seq_one_letter_code
_entity_poly.pdbx_strand_id
1 'polypeptide(L)'
;MNLSAITQGNDNDAPAPGNEFAQFAAGCFWGVELAFQRVSGVTHTEVGYTQGFLHNPSYEDVCTNTTNHAEVVRVQYDPKECNFESLLNVFWSRHDPTTLNRQGKDVGTQYRSGIYFYTPLSKGGQSCGIACNSPLMCSAATA
;
A
#
# COMPACT_ATOMS: atom_id res chain seq x y z
N MET A 1 -17.34 -6.37 17.03
CA MET A 1 -15.98 -5.78 17.05
C MET A 1 -16.16 -4.28 16.97
N ASN A 2 -15.56 -3.52 17.89
CA ASN A 2 -15.70 -2.07 17.89
C ASN A 2 -14.87 -1.52 16.72
N LEU A 3 -15.51 -1.15 15.61
CA LEU A 3 -14.83 -0.43 14.53
C LEU A 3 -14.38 0.91 15.10
N SER A 4 -13.09 1.06 15.35
CA SER A 4 -12.59 2.38 15.71
C SER A 4 -12.67 3.25 14.45
N ALA A 5 -13.45 4.33 14.51
CA ALA A 5 -13.52 5.33 13.43
C ALA A 5 -12.14 5.93 13.09
N ILE A 6 -11.17 5.75 13.99
CA ILE A 6 -9.80 6.22 13.86
C ILE A 6 -9.03 5.40 12.81
N THR A 7 -9.12 4.06 12.84
CA THR A 7 -8.33 3.21 11.92
C THR A 7 -8.91 3.09 10.52
N GLN A 8 -10.20 3.39 10.38
CA GLN A 8 -10.92 3.41 9.11
C GLN A 8 -11.02 4.85 8.55
N GLY A 9 -10.37 5.82 9.20
CA GLY A 9 -10.27 7.19 8.73
C GLY A 9 -9.25 7.33 7.59
N ASN A 10 -9.27 8.49 6.94
CA ASN A 10 -8.26 8.83 5.93
C ASN A 10 -6.90 9.09 6.59
N ASP A 11 -5.83 8.80 5.84
CA ASP A 11 -4.50 9.30 6.17
C ASP A 11 -4.47 10.82 5.95
N ASN A 12 -4.28 11.57 7.04
CA ASN A 12 -4.29 13.04 7.03
C ASN A 12 -2.87 13.63 7.09
N ASP A 13 -1.84 12.79 7.02
CA ASP A 13 -0.47 13.26 6.95
C ASP A 13 -0.23 14.00 5.63
N ALA A 14 0.59 15.05 5.67
CA ALA A 14 0.98 15.81 4.50
C ALA A 14 2.36 15.36 4.02
N PRO A 15 2.56 15.11 2.70
CA PRO A 15 3.88 14.88 2.17
C PRO A 15 4.71 16.18 2.19
N ALA A 16 6.02 16.05 1.96
CA ALA A 16 6.89 17.20 1.78
C ALA A 16 6.41 18.04 0.57
N PRO A 17 6.63 19.37 0.56
CA PRO A 17 6.13 20.24 -0.50
C PRO A 17 6.56 19.78 -1.89
N GLY A 18 5.59 19.59 -2.79
CA GLY A 18 5.81 19.13 -4.16
C GLY A 18 5.82 17.61 -4.34
N ASN A 19 5.81 16.83 -3.25
CA ASN A 19 5.76 15.37 -3.29
C ASN A 19 4.33 14.86 -3.13
N GLU A 20 4.13 13.59 -3.51
CA GLU A 20 2.89 12.84 -3.34
C GLU A 20 3.12 11.57 -2.52
N PHE A 21 2.05 11.03 -1.93
CA PHE A 21 2.06 9.74 -1.23
C PHE A 21 1.45 8.63 -2.08
N ALA A 22 2.02 7.43 -1.92
CA ALA A 22 1.47 6.17 -2.40
C ALA A 22 1.66 5.08 -1.34
N GLN A 23 0.74 4.13 -1.23
CA GLN A 23 0.83 3.01 -0.30
C GLN A 23 0.68 1.67 -1.03
N PHE A 24 1.59 0.74 -0.71
CA PHE A 24 1.66 -0.58 -1.35
C PHE A 24 1.76 -1.69 -0.29
N ALA A 25 0.87 -2.68 -0.37
CA ALA A 25 0.95 -3.95 0.35
C ALA A 25 1.38 -5.05 -0.62
N ALA A 26 2.52 -5.69 -0.38
CA ALA A 26 3.10 -6.68 -1.31
C ALA A 26 3.79 -7.83 -0.57
N GLY A 27 3.24 -8.25 0.57
CA GLY A 27 3.86 -9.22 1.48
C GLY A 27 4.78 -8.56 2.51
N CYS A 28 5.83 -9.26 2.93
CA CYS A 28 6.77 -8.76 3.93
C CYS A 28 7.37 -7.40 3.52
N PHE A 29 7.05 -6.35 4.30
CA PHE A 29 7.38 -4.97 3.94
C PHE A 29 8.88 -4.66 3.85
N TRP A 30 9.79 -5.46 4.44
CA TRP A 30 11.23 -5.21 4.42
C TRP A 30 11.79 -5.31 3.00
N GLY A 31 11.35 -6.35 2.29
CA GLY A 31 11.75 -6.56 0.91
C GLY A 31 11.12 -5.55 -0.03
N VAL A 32 9.92 -5.09 0.28
CA VAL A 32 9.16 -4.13 -0.52
C VAL A 32 9.74 -2.72 -0.36
N GLU A 33 10.03 -2.31 0.86
CA GLU A 33 10.64 -1.01 1.17
C GLU A 33 11.98 -0.86 0.44
N LEU A 34 12.85 -1.86 0.54
CA LEU A 34 14.14 -1.87 -0.15
C LEU A 34 14.01 -1.71 -1.67
N ALA A 35 12.92 -2.20 -2.27
CA ALA A 35 12.67 -2.03 -3.70
C ALA A 35 12.34 -0.57 -4.04
N PHE A 36 11.48 0.08 -3.25
CA PHE A 36 11.11 1.48 -3.45
C PHE A 36 12.24 2.46 -3.12
N GLN A 37 13.07 2.16 -2.13
CA GLN A 37 14.26 2.97 -1.80
C GLN A 37 15.25 3.12 -2.96
N ARG A 38 15.18 2.24 -3.96
CA ARG A 38 16.09 2.24 -5.13
C ARG A 38 15.50 2.93 -6.36
N VAL A 39 14.28 3.46 -6.26
CA VAL A 39 13.59 4.12 -7.37
C VAL A 39 14.00 5.59 -7.40
N SER A 40 14.54 6.05 -8.54
CA SER A 40 14.82 7.47 -8.75
C SER A 40 13.53 8.30 -8.65
N GLY A 41 13.59 9.42 -7.92
CA GLY A 41 12.43 10.27 -7.63
C GLY A 41 11.62 9.86 -6.39
N VAL A 42 11.92 8.72 -5.76
CA VAL A 42 11.44 8.43 -4.40
C VAL A 42 12.29 9.21 -3.39
N THR A 43 11.63 10.00 -2.55
CA THR A 43 12.28 10.90 -1.60
C THR A 43 12.24 10.36 -0.17
N HIS A 44 11.25 9.54 0.16
CA HIS A 44 11.13 8.90 1.46
C HIS A 44 10.35 7.58 1.37
N THR A 45 10.71 6.62 2.20
CA THR A 45 9.96 5.38 2.40
C THR A 45 9.81 5.12 3.90
N GLU A 46 8.67 4.57 4.27
CA GLU A 46 8.44 4.07 5.62
C GLU A 46 7.52 2.85 5.59
N VAL A 47 7.70 1.95 6.55
CA VAL A 47 6.88 0.76 6.72
C VAL A 47 5.84 0.95 7.81
N GLY A 48 4.69 0.29 7.69
CA GLY A 48 3.66 0.39 8.70
C GLY A 48 2.49 -0.57 8.50
N TYR A 49 1.43 -0.30 9.24
CA TYR A 49 0.22 -1.11 9.28
C TYR A 49 -1.00 -0.24 8.95
N THR A 50 -1.84 -0.70 8.03
CA THR A 50 -3.05 0.05 7.64
C THR A 50 -4.19 -0.90 7.25
N GLN A 51 -5.38 -0.36 7.03
CA GLN A 51 -6.58 -1.08 6.56
C GLN A 51 -7.11 -2.14 7.54
N GLY A 52 -6.70 -2.07 8.80
CA GLY A 52 -7.22 -2.88 9.90
C GLY A 52 -8.15 -2.11 10.84
N PHE A 53 -8.51 -2.76 11.94
CA PHE A 53 -9.51 -2.24 12.89
C PHE A 53 -8.92 -1.83 14.25
N LEU A 54 -7.69 -2.24 14.56
CA LEU A 54 -7.02 -1.95 15.83
C LEU A 54 -6.23 -0.64 15.75
N HIS A 55 -6.53 0.33 16.62
CA HIS A 55 -5.80 1.59 16.68
C HIS A 55 -4.45 1.41 17.37
N ASN A 56 -3.39 2.01 16.84
CA ASN A 56 -2.00 1.88 17.30
C ASN A 56 -1.57 0.41 17.50
N PRO A 57 -1.65 -0.44 16.45
CA PRO A 57 -1.27 -1.84 16.57
C PRO A 57 0.24 -1.99 16.79
N SER A 58 0.64 -2.93 17.65
CA SER A 58 2.02 -3.42 17.71
C SER A 58 2.29 -4.47 16.63
N TYR A 59 3.56 -4.80 16.39
CA TYR A 59 3.93 -5.90 15.49
C TYR A 59 3.34 -7.23 15.98
N GLU A 60 3.40 -7.45 17.29
CA GLU A 60 2.85 -8.64 17.94
C GLU A 60 1.34 -8.75 17.72
N ASP A 61 0.60 -7.64 17.82
CA ASP A 61 -0.84 -7.60 17.53
C ASP A 61 -1.13 -8.02 16.08
N VAL A 62 -0.37 -7.50 15.11
CA VAL A 62 -0.56 -7.81 13.68
C VAL A 62 -0.23 -9.28 13.39
N CYS A 63 0.80 -9.83 14.02
CA CYS A 63 1.17 -11.24 13.89
C CYS A 63 0.08 -12.22 14.36
N THR A 64 -0.89 -11.76 15.17
CA THR A 64 -2.03 -12.61 15.57
C THR A 64 -3.04 -12.85 14.44
N ASN A 65 -2.94 -12.11 13.32
CA ASN A 65 -3.90 -12.12 12.21
C ASN A 65 -5.33 -11.70 12.58
N THR A 66 -5.55 -11.11 13.76
CA THR A 66 -6.88 -10.71 14.23
C THR A 66 -7.20 -9.24 13.98
N THR A 67 -6.19 -8.41 13.70
CA THR A 67 -6.33 -6.96 13.54
C THR A 67 -6.81 -6.53 12.15
N ASN A 68 -6.68 -7.42 11.15
CA ASN A 68 -6.92 -7.18 9.73
C ASN A 68 -6.02 -6.09 9.07
N HIS A 69 -4.97 -5.63 9.77
CA HIS A 69 -4.00 -4.73 9.15
C HIS A 69 -3.23 -5.43 8.04
N ALA A 70 -2.81 -4.68 7.02
CA ALA A 70 -1.81 -5.08 6.03
C ALA A 70 -0.45 -4.52 6.44
N GLU A 71 0.62 -5.28 6.22
CA GLU A 71 1.96 -4.71 6.10
C GLU A 71 2.02 -3.88 4.81
N VAL A 72 2.38 -2.60 4.95
CA VAL A 72 2.48 -1.66 3.84
C VAL A 72 3.78 -0.90 3.86
N VAL A 73 4.16 -0.41 2.69
CA VAL A 73 5.14 0.65 2.52
C VAL A 73 4.41 1.91 2.08
N ARG A 74 4.57 3.00 2.84
CA ARG A 74 4.20 4.36 2.39
C ARG A 74 5.41 4.96 1.71
N VAL A 75 5.21 5.38 0.46
CA VAL A 75 6.22 5.96 -0.42
C VAL A 75 5.88 7.42 -0.62
N GLN A 76 6.87 8.28 -0.42
CA GLN A 76 6.83 9.66 -0.86
C GLN A 76 7.70 9.82 -2.10
N TYR A 77 7.17 10.44 -3.13
CA TYR A 77 7.88 10.63 -4.41
C TYR A 77 7.63 12.02 -5.00
N ASP A 78 8.60 12.53 -5.76
CA ASP A 78 8.43 13.72 -6.59
C ASP A 78 7.79 13.32 -7.94
N PRO A 79 6.53 13.73 -8.23
CA PRO A 79 5.85 13.39 -9.48
C PRO A 79 6.54 13.94 -10.74
N LYS A 80 7.49 14.87 -10.60
CA LYS A 80 8.30 15.39 -11.72
C LYS A 80 9.46 14.46 -12.09
N GLU A 81 9.92 13.64 -11.15
CA GLU A 81 11.04 12.71 -11.36
C GLU A 81 10.57 11.25 -11.47
N CYS A 82 9.51 10.87 -10.74
CA CYS A 82 8.93 9.54 -10.75
C CYS A 82 7.42 9.64 -10.91
N ASN A 83 6.84 8.96 -11.91
CA ASN A 83 5.39 8.87 -12.02
C ASN A 83 4.85 7.64 -11.26
N PHE A 84 3.55 7.65 -10.96
CA PHE A 84 2.89 6.56 -10.24
C PHE A 84 2.97 5.22 -10.99
N GLU A 85 2.96 5.23 -12.33
CA GLU A 85 3.11 4.03 -13.16
C GLU A 85 4.46 3.33 -12.94
N SER A 86 5.54 4.10 -12.73
CA SER A 86 6.86 3.55 -12.39
C SER A 86 6.82 2.83 -11.05
N LEU A 87 6.09 3.35 -10.06
CA LEU A 87 5.88 2.69 -8.78
C LEU A 87 5.05 1.41 -8.93
N LEU A 88 4.03 1.42 -9.78
CA LEU A 88 3.25 0.23 -10.11
C LEU A 88 4.11 -0.85 -10.76
N ASN A 89 5.00 -0.49 -11.68
CA ASN A 89 5.92 -1.46 -12.30
C ASN A 89 6.82 -2.14 -11.26
N VAL A 90 7.35 -1.37 -10.30
CA VAL A 90 8.13 -1.92 -9.18
C VAL A 90 7.26 -2.85 -8.34
N PHE A 91 6.04 -2.43 -7.99
CA PHE A 91 5.08 -3.21 -7.22
C PHE A 91 4.80 -4.58 -7.87
N TRP A 92 4.43 -4.61 -9.15
CA TRP A 92 4.14 -5.85 -9.88
C TRP A 92 5.37 -6.74 -10.07
N SER A 93 6.56 -6.14 -10.21
CA SER A 93 7.81 -6.93 -10.31
C SER A 93 8.24 -7.57 -8.99
N ARG A 94 7.71 -7.08 -7.85
CA ARG A 94 8.24 -7.42 -6.52
C ARG A 94 7.54 -8.60 -5.85
N HIS A 95 6.31 -8.90 -6.23
CA HIS A 95 5.50 -9.92 -5.56
C HIS A 95 4.60 -10.70 -6.52
N ASP A 96 3.96 -11.76 -6.05
CA ASP A 96 2.92 -12.47 -6.80
C ASP A 96 1.56 -11.92 -6.37
N PRO A 97 0.88 -11.10 -7.21
CA PRO A 97 -0.40 -10.50 -6.84
C PRO A 97 -1.59 -11.47 -6.92
N THR A 98 -1.36 -12.72 -7.34
CA THR A 98 -2.42 -13.73 -7.52
C THR A 98 -2.62 -14.59 -6.28
N THR A 99 -1.69 -14.54 -5.32
CA THR A 99 -1.78 -15.30 -4.07
C THR A 99 -2.58 -14.54 -3.02
N LEU A 100 -3.83 -14.97 -2.81
CA LEU A 100 -4.71 -14.37 -1.79
C LEU A 100 -4.12 -14.55 -0.38
N ASN A 101 -3.97 -13.43 0.35
CA ASN A 101 -3.51 -13.39 1.76
C ASN A 101 -2.21 -14.17 2.02
N ARG A 102 -1.28 -14.10 1.07
CA ARG A 102 -0.01 -14.82 1.12
C ARG A 102 0.99 -14.16 0.19
N GLN A 103 2.26 -14.16 0.59
CA GLN A 103 3.37 -13.92 -0.31
C GLN A 103 4.50 -14.91 -0.01
N GLY A 104 4.83 -15.77 -0.98
CA GLY A 104 5.83 -16.82 -0.78
C GLY A 104 5.48 -17.76 0.39
N LYS A 105 6.33 -17.79 1.41
CA LYS A 105 6.14 -18.60 2.63
C LYS A 105 5.35 -17.87 3.73
N ASP A 106 5.14 -16.57 3.58
CA ASP A 106 4.46 -15.74 4.57
C ASP A 106 2.95 -15.81 4.33
N VAL A 107 2.21 -16.37 5.29
CA VAL A 107 0.78 -16.67 5.18
C VAL A 107 -0.01 -15.87 6.20
N GLY A 108 -0.97 -15.07 5.74
CA GLY A 108 -1.81 -14.24 6.60
C GLY A 108 -2.39 -13.04 5.85
N THR A 109 -3.50 -12.51 6.35
CA THR A 109 -4.17 -11.35 5.76
C THR A 109 -3.27 -10.11 5.74
N GLN A 110 -2.31 -10.02 6.66
CA GLN A 110 -1.30 -8.96 6.70
C GLN A 110 -0.34 -8.97 5.50
N TYR A 111 -0.16 -10.12 4.84
CA TYR A 111 0.72 -10.26 3.67
C TYR A 111 -0.04 -10.15 2.34
N ARG A 112 -1.28 -9.65 2.36
CA ARG A 112 -2.10 -9.49 1.15
C ARG A 112 -1.48 -8.46 0.19
N SER A 113 -1.73 -8.68 -1.10
CA SER A 113 -1.52 -7.64 -2.11
C SER A 113 -2.52 -6.49 -1.91
N GLY A 114 -2.12 -5.26 -2.18
CA GLY A 114 -2.98 -4.08 -2.06
C GLY A 114 -2.31 -2.80 -2.57
N ILE A 115 -3.08 -1.97 -3.27
CA ILE A 115 -2.68 -0.60 -3.62
C ILE A 115 -3.68 0.35 -2.96
N TYR A 116 -3.17 1.30 -2.17
CA TYR A 116 -3.97 2.32 -1.50
C TYR A 116 -3.55 3.68 -2.03
N PHE A 117 -4.46 4.34 -2.74
CA PHE A 117 -4.20 5.59 -3.46
C PHE A 117 -4.82 6.78 -2.74
N TYR A 118 -4.11 7.92 -2.75
CA TYR A 118 -4.53 9.16 -2.08
C TYR A 118 -5.31 10.08 -3.02
N THR A 119 -5.03 9.99 -4.32
CA THR A 119 -5.71 10.73 -5.38
C THR A 119 -6.48 9.74 -6.26
N PRO A 120 -7.70 10.08 -6.69
CA PRO A 120 -8.40 9.28 -7.67
C PRO A 120 -7.59 9.19 -8.97
N LEU A 121 -7.54 8.01 -9.56
CA LEU A 121 -6.95 7.81 -10.89
C LEU A 121 -7.69 8.56 -12.01
N SER A 122 -8.85 9.15 -11.71
CA SER A 122 -9.70 9.94 -12.62
C SER A 122 -10.18 11.23 -11.93
N LYS A 123 -9.99 12.40 -12.57
CA LYS A 123 -10.32 13.74 -12.04
C LYS A 123 -11.57 13.79 -11.14
N GLY A 124 -11.36 14.03 -9.84
CA GLY A 124 -12.38 14.55 -8.92
C GLY A 124 -12.55 13.78 -7.60
N GLY A 125 -11.84 14.23 -6.56
CA GLY A 125 -12.23 13.99 -5.16
C GLY A 125 -11.35 13.02 -4.36
N GLN A 126 -10.56 13.54 -3.42
CA GLN A 126 -9.80 12.76 -2.44
C GLN A 126 -10.68 11.69 -1.78
N SER A 127 -10.39 10.42 -2.06
CA SER A 127 -10.87 9.29 -1.27
C SER A 127 -9.81 8.21 -1.32
N CYS A 128 -9.39 7.74 -0.14
CA CYS A 128 -8.50 6.60 0.00
C CYS A 128 -9.28 5.36 -0.43
N GLY A 129 -9.18 5.01 -1.71
CA GLY A 129 -9.85 3.82 -2.26
C GLY A 129 -8.94 2.60 -2.17
N ILE A 130 -9.52 1.47 -1.79
CA ILE A 130 -8.86 0.16 -1.82
C ILE A 130 -8.92 -0.38 -3.25
N ALA A 131 -7.77 -0.59 -3.87
CA ALA A 131 -7.67 -1.50 -5.01
C ALA A 131 -7.01 -2.81 -4.52
N CYS A 132 -7.81 -3.82 -4.18
CA CYS A 132 -7.35 -5.21 -4.33
C CYS A 132 -8.45 -6.29 -4.44
N ASN A 133 -8.36 -7.02 -5.57
CA ASN A 133 -8.84 -8.36 -6.00
C ASN A 133 -10.26 -8.83 -5.59
N SER A 134 -11.21 -9.19 -6.48
CA SER A 134 -11.21 -9.74 -7.86
C SER A 134 -12.68 -9.71 -8.38
N PRO A 135 -13.09 -9.67 -9.69
CA PRO A 135 -12.63 -10.54 -10.80
C PRO A 135 -12.58 -9.90 -12.22
N LEU A 136 -12.65 -8.58 -12.37
CA LEU A 136 -12.55 -7.91 -13.67
C LEU A 136 -11.28 -7.07 -13.68
N MET A 137 -10.31 -7.47 -14.49
CA MET A 137 -9.66 -6.54 -15.43
C MET A 137 -9.26 -5.20 -14.79
N CYS A 138 -8.01 -4.95 -14.39
CA CYS A 138 -6.90 -4.85 -15.32
C CYS A 138 -7.28 -4.66 -16.81
N SER A 139 -8.37 -3.98 -17.17
CA SER A 139 -8.70 -3.80 -18.60
C SER A 139 -7.82 -2.74 -19.26
N ALA A 140 -6.85 -2.15 -18.55
CA ALA A 140 -6.11 -0.99 -19.02
C ALA A 140 -4.62 -1.01 -18.65
N ALA A 141 -4.02 -2.19 -18.45
CA ALA A 141 -2.57 -2.37 -18.58
C ALA A 141 -2.19 -2.90 -19.97
N THR A 142 -2.99 -2.56 -20.98
CA THR A 142 -2.70 -2.76 -22.40
C THR A 142 -3.01 -1.47 -23.13
N ALA A 143 -2.13 -1.16 -24.09
CA ALA A 143 -2.27 -0.16 -25.13
C ALA A 143 -3.69 -0.02 -25.72
#